data_AF-A0A6A6DE91-F1
#
_entry.id   AF-A0A6A6DE91-F1
#
_cell.length_a   1.000
_cell.length_b   1.000
_cell.length_c   1.000
_cell.angle_alpha   90.00
_cell.angle_beta   90.00
_cell.angle_gamma   90.00
#
_symmetry.space_group_name_H-M   'P 1'
#
loop_
_entity.id
_entity.type
_entity.pdbx_description
1 polymer ?
#
loop_
_entity_poly.entity_id
_entity_poly.type
_entity_poly.pdbx_seq_one_letter_code
_entity_poly.pdbx_strand_id
1 'polypeptide(L)'
;MLQNREQFSAAFEEEANFCAGATQIHTHSPTCVKYSISRPARTRNLCRFKAPWRLVEKTAFKEGGVLEIQRNHDMVNRWNKAIAVGVRHNHDISFIGTQSRTMAIVFYVTNYATKLEDPV
;
A
#
# COMPACT_ATOMS: atom_id res chain seq x y z
N MET A 1 30.38 -15.54 -8.78
CA MET A 1 29.40 -16.06 -7.81
C MET A 1 29.42 -15.14 -6.58
N LEU A 2 28.26 -14.81 -6.00
CA LEU A 2 28.16 -13.95 -4.81
C LEU A 2 28.87 -14.62 -3.62
N GLN A 3 30.07 -14.15 -3.28
CA GLN A 3 30.95 -14.80 -2.29
C GLN A 3 30.45 -14.67 -0.84
N ASN A 4 29.48 -13.81 -0.55
CA ASN A 4 28.95 -13.61 0.81
C ASN A 4 27.44 -13.32 0.83
N ARG A 5 26.62 -14.37 0.70
CA ARG A 5 25.15 -14.28 0.61
C ARG A 5 24.50 -13.59 1.81
N GLU A 6 25.03 -13.80 3.01
CA GLU A 6 24.47 -13.23 4.24
C GLU A 6 24.64 -11.72 4.28
N GLN A 7 25.84 -11.23 3.96
CA GLN A 7 26.11 -9.79 3.86
C GLN A 7 25.22 -9.13 2.81
N PHE A 8 25.06 -9.74 1.63
CA PHE A 8 24.16 -9.21 0.61
C PHE A 8 22.70 -9.17 1.07
N SER A 9 22.25 -10.21 1.78
CA SER A 9 20.89 -10.24 2.32
C SER A 9 20.68 -9.13 3.36
N ALA A 10 21.63 -8.92 4.27
CA ALA A 10 21.56 -7.87 5.28
C ALA A 10 21.55 -6.47 4.65
N ALA A 11 22.45 -6.22 3.69
CA ALA A 11 22.51 -4.95 2.96
C ALA A 11 21.23 -4.68 2.16
N PHE A 12 20.64 -5.70 1.54
CA PHE A 12 19.36 -5.58 0.84
C PHE A 12 18.21 -5.22 1.80
N GLU A 13 18.16 -5.86 2.97
CA GLU A 13 17.16 -5.57 4.00
C GLU A 13 17.29 -4.15 4.54
N GLU A 14 18.52 -3.69 4.79
CA GLU A 14 18.79 -2.33 5.22
C GLU A 14 18.34 -1.31 4.16
N GLU A 15 18.75 -1.49 2.91
CA GLU A 15 18.39 -0.61 1.80
C GLU A 15 16.86 -0.56 1.56
N ALA A 16 16.22 -1.72 1.63
CA ALA A 16 14.77 -1.84 1.49
C ALA A 16 14.04 -1.06 2.59
N ASN A 17 14.47 -1.20 3.85
CA ASN A 17 13.88 -0.47 4.98
C ASN A 17 14.15 1.03 4.90
N PHE A 18 15.34 1.45 4.48
CA PHE A 18 15.66 2.85 4.24
C PHE A 18 14.72 3.46 3.19
N CYS A 19 14.59 2.78 2.04
CA CYS A 19 13.68 3.21 0.97
C CYS A 19 12.22 3.23 1.41
N ALA A 20 11.78 2.25 2.22
CA ALA A 20 10.43 2.20 2.77
C ALA A 20 10.15 3.35 3.73
N GLY A 21 11.07 3.63 4.65
CA GLY A 21 10.96 4.75 5.58
C GLY A 21 10.89 6.10 4.86
N ALA A 22 11.65 6.26 3.76
CA ALA A 22 11.66 7.50 3.00
C ALA A 22 10.40 7.71 2.14
N THR A 23 9.76 6.64 1.65
CA THR A 23 8.75 6.75 0.57
C THR A 23 7.39 6.13 0.85
N GLN A 24 7.29 5.21 1.82
CA GLN A 24 6.06 4.43 2.08
C GLN A 24 5.30 4.91 3.31
N ILE A 25 5.87 5.84 4.08
CA ILE A 25 5.20 6.44 5.23
C ILE A 25 4.10 7.37 4.73
N HIS A 26 2.87 7.09 5.15
CA HIS A 26 1.73 7.92 4.86
C HIS A 26 1.74 9.17 5.75
N THR A 27 1.85 10.33 5.12
CA THR A 27 1.62 11.62 5.76
C THR A 27 0.28 12.17 5.32
N HIS A 28 -0.58 12.48 6.29
CA HIS A 28 -1.88 13.07 5.99
C HIS A 28 -1.73 14.42 5.28
N SER A 29 -2.57 14.62 4.27
CA SER A 29 -2.68 15.87 3.51
C SER A 29 -4.16 16.21 3.32
N PRO A 30 -4.51 17.43 2.85
CA PRO A 30 -5.90 17.79 2.57
C PRO A 30 -6.61 16.80 1.63
N THR A 31 -5.87 16.15 0.72
CA THR A 31 -6.42 15.12 -0.17
C THR A 31 -6.93 13.88 0.56
N CYS A 32 -6.43 13.62 1.78
CA CYS A 32 -6.87 12.50 2.60
C CYS A 32 -8.32 12.67 3.05
N VAL A 33 -8.79 13.90 3.20
CA VAL A 33 -10.16 14.17 3.67
C VAL A 33 -11.12 14.55 2.54
N LYS A 34 -10.65 14.56 1.28
CA LYS A 34 -11.44 14.96 0.08
C LYS A 34 -12.85 14.38 0.04
N TYR A 35 -13.02 13.12 0.43
CA TYR A 35 -14.31 12.41 0.38
C TYR A 35 -15.03 12.28 1.74
N SER A 36 -14.41 12.77 2.82
CA SER A 36 -14.94 12.69 4.17
C SER A 36 -15.31 14.06 4.76
N ILE A 37 -14.84 15.18 4.17
CA ILE A 37 -15.21 16.54 4.60
C ILE A 37 -16.73 16.74 4.60
N SER A 38 -17.41 16.31 3.53
CA SER A 38 -18.85 16.47 3.36
C SER A 38 -19.69 15.43 4.11
N ARG A 39 -19.06 14.48 4.81
CA ARG A 39 -19.77 13.43 5.54
C ARG A 39 -20.23 13.89 6.92
N PRO A 40 -21.26 13.22 7.49
CA PRO A 40 -21.72 13.49 8.85
C PRO A 40 -20.58 13.41 9.88
N ALA A 41 -20.69 14.16 10.98
CA ALA A 41 -19.64 14.35 11.99
C ALA A 41 -18.96 13.04 12.42
N ARG A 42 -19.73 11.96 12.61
CA ARG A 42 -19.24 10.62 12.97
C ARG A 42 -18.27 9.96 11.98
N THR A 43 -18.24 10.43 10.74
CA THR A 43 -17.38 9.92 9.65
C THR A 43 -16.59 11.03 8.95
N ARG A 44 -16.55 12.22 9.56
CA ARG A 44 -15.80 13.37 9.07
C ARG A 44 -14.30 13.14 9.32
N ASN A 45 -13.45 13.66 8.45
CA ASN A 45 -11.99 13.57 8.53
C ASN A 45 -11.40 12.15 8.47
N LEU A 46 -12.16 11.15 8.04
CA LEU A 46 -11.60 9.84 7.74
C LEU A 46 -10.62 9.93 6.58
N CYS A 47 -9.44 9.33 6.75
CA CYS A 47 -8.45 9.23 5.69
C CYS A 47 -9.02 8.42 4.52
N ARG A 48 -8.95 8.98 3.32
CA ARG A 48 -9.31 8.35 2.04
C ARG A 48 -8.62 7.01 1.85
N PHE A 49 -7.36 6.91 2.29
CA PHE A 49 -6.55 5.69 2.20
C PHE A 49 -6.78 4.73 3.37
N LYS A 50 -7.64 5.10 4.33
CA LYS A 50 -7.97 4.35 5.55
C LYS A 50 -6.80 4.18 6.51
N ALA A 51 -5.82 5.09 6.49
CA ALA A 51 -4.81 5.18 7.53
C ALA A 51 -5.42 5.75 8.83
N PRO A 52 -4.94 5.35 10.03
CA PRO A 52 -3.92 4.32 10.26
C PRO A 52 -4.42 2.91 9.89
N TRP A 53 -3.55 2.09 9.31
CA TRP A 53 -3.90 0.73 8.93
C TRP A 53 -3.70 -0.25 10.08
N ARG A 54 -4.57 -1.27 10.13
CA ARG A 54 -4.46 -2.35 11.12
C ARG A 54 -3.09 -3.03 11.06
N LEU A 55 -2.44 -3.18 12.22
CA LEU A 55 -1.24 -4.00 12.37
C LEU A 55 -1.57 -5.47 12.15
N VAL A 56 -0.61 -6.21 11.61
CA VAL A 56 -0.73 -7.64 11.33
C VAL A 56 0.57 -8.28 11.73
N GLU A 57 0.53 -9.19 12.70
CA GLU A 57 1.74 -9.81 13.26
C GLU A 57 2.44 -10.73 12.26
N LYS A 58 1.68 -11.48 11.46
CA LYS A 58 2.22 -12.47 10.52
C LYS A 58 1.42 -12.50 9.22
N THR A 59 2.14 -12.66 8.10
CA THR A 59 1.53 -12.86 6.78
C THR A 59 0.81 -14.21 6.73
N ALA A 60 -0.47 -14.21 6.40
CA ALA A 60 -1.29 -15.42 6.29
C ALA A 60 -2.52 -15.20 5.39
N PHE A 61 -3.07 -16.29 4.85
CA PHE A 61 -4.39 -16.25 4.25
C PHE A 61 -5.45 -16.35 5.35
N LYS A 62 -6.44 -15.48 5.27
CA LYS A 62 -7.69 -15.61 6.02
C LYS A 62 -8.64 -16.59 5.37
N GLU A 63 -9.63 -17.01 6.14
CA GLU A 63 -10.83 -17.65 5.61
C GLU A 63 -11.40 -16.83 4.45
N GLY A 64 -11.73 -17.51 3.34
CA GLY A 64 -12.16 -16.87 2.10
C GLY A 64 -11.04 -16.41 1.15
N GLY A 65 -9.79 -16.80 1.39
CA GLY A 65 -8.68 -16.63 0.42
C GLY A 65 -8.08 -15.23 0.37
N VAL A 66 -8.33 -14.40 1.38
CA VAL A 66 -7.78 -13.05 1.47
C VAL A 66 -6.38 -13.11 2.10
N LEU A 67 -5.35 -12.69 1.37
CA LEU A 67 -4.01 -12.54 1.92
C LEU A 67 -3.93 -11.32 2.84
N GLU A 68 -3.50 -11.53 4.08
CA GLU A 68 -3.03 -10.49 4.97
C GLU A 68 -1.52 -10.50 5.01
N ILE A 69 -0.93 -9.33 4.78
CA ILE A 69 0.52 -9.14 4.83
C ILE A 69 0.85 -8.56 6.20
N GLN A 70 1.93 -9.07 6.81
CA GLN A 70 2.50 -8.52 8.04
C GLN A 70 2.68 -7.01 7.92
N ARG A 71 2.25 -6.30 8.97
CA ARG A 71 2.42 -4.84 9.12
C ARG A 71 2.83 -4.56 10.56
N ASN A 72 4.04 -4.06 10.73
CA ASN A 72 4.63 -3.66 12.01
C ASN A 72 4.50 -2.15 12.30
N HIS A 73 4.14 -1.34 11.30
CA HIS A 73 3.89 0.10 11.45
C HIS A 73 2.59 0.49 10.73
N ASP A 74 1.67 1.16 11.44
CA ASP A 74 0.30 1.45 11.01
C ASP A 74 0.19 2.54 9.94
N MET A 75 1.20 3.42 9.85
CA MET A 75 1.33 4.43 8.79
C MET A 75 2.17 3.99 7.59
N VAL A 76 2.68 2.75 7.55
CA VAL A 76 3.43 2.26 6.39
C VAL A 76 2.50 1.51 5.44
N ASN A 77 2.53 1.91 4.17
CA ASN A 77 1.74 1.29 3.12
C ASN A 77 2.15 -0.17 2.88
N ARG A 78 1.36 -0.95 2.12
CA ARG A 78 1.78 -2.30 1.71
C ARG A 78 2.85 -2.18 0.63
N TRP A 79 4.07 -2.49 0.99
CA TRP A 79 5.24 -2.35 0.14
C TRP A 79 5.92 -3.70 -0.12
N ASN A 80 6.76 -3.75 -1.14
CA ASN A 80 7.61 -4.89 -1.49
C ASN A 80 9.08 -4.45 -1.51
N LYS A 81 9.95 -5.24 -0.88
CA LYS A 81 11.38 -4.90 -0.73
C LYS A 81 12.09 -4.70 -2.07
N ALA A 82 11.88 -5.60 -3.02
CA ALA A 82 12.53 -5.51 -4.33
C ALA A 82 12.07 -4.27 -5.11
N ILE A 83 10.77 -3.96 -5.07
CA ILE A 83 10.22 -2.76 -5.74
C ILE A 83 10.69 -1.49 -5.03
N ALA A 84 10.78 -1.48 -3.69
CA ALA A 84 11.32 -0.35 -2.95
C ALA A 84 12.76 -0.05 -3.34
N VAL A 85 13.63 -1.06 -3.38
CA VAL A 85 15.04 -0.89 -3.78
C VAL A 85 15.17 -0.51 -5.26
N GLY A 86 14.40 -1.18 -6.13
CA GLY A 86 14.52 -1.01 -7.58
C GLY A 86 13.95 0.30 -8.11
N VAL A 87 12.81 0.73 -7.56
CA VAL A 87 12.10 1.93 -8.05
C VAL A 87 12.33 3.13 -7.13
N ARG A 88 12.51 2.95 -5.82
CA ARG A 88 12.66 4.03 -4.82
C ARG A 88 11.51 5.05 -4.80
N HIS A 89 10.30 4.60 -5.14
CA HIS A 89 9.09 5.41 -5.09
C HIS A 89 7.99 4.69 -4.29
N ASN A 90 7.01 5.49 -3.83
CA ASN A 90 5.81 4.98 -3.16
C ASN A 90 5.07 3.97 -4.06
N HIS A 91 4.63 2.86 -3.48
CA HIS A 91 3.82 1.87 -4.18
C HIS A 91 2.85 1.19 -3.19
N ASP A 92 1.67 0.82 -3.66
CA ASP A 92 0.71 0.01 -2.89
C ASP A 92 0.49 -1.31 -3.62
N ILE A 93 0.83 -2.42 -2.96
CA ILE A 93 0.70 -3.75 -3.54
C ILE A 93 -0.36 -4.54 -2.78
N SER A 94 -1.20 -5.24 -3.54
CA SER A 94 -2.19 -6.16 -3.01
C SER A 94 -2.26 -7.42 -3.86
N PHE A 95 -2.32 -8.57 -3.19
CA PHE A 95 -2.67 -9.83 -3.83
C PHE A 95 -4.15 -9.83 -4.23
N ILE A 96 -4.44 -10.36 -5.43
CA ILE A 96 -5.79 -10.47 -6.00
C ILE A 96 -6.09 -11.96 -6.16
N GLY A 97 -6.65 -12.57 -5.10
CA GLY A 97 -6.94 -14.00 -5.06
C GLY A 97 -8.41 -14.34 -4.83
N THR A 98 -9.31 -13.35 -4.85
CA THR A 98 -10.75 -13.55 -4.56
C THR A 98 -11.59 -12.89 -5.63
N GLN A 99 -12.77 -13.45 -5.93
CA GLN A 99 -13.68 -12.90 -6.94
C GLN A 99 -14.01 -11.42 -6.67
N SER A 100 -14.27 -11.06 -5.40
CA SER A 100 -14.59 -9.69 -5.01
C SER A 100 -13.45 -8.71 -5.29
N ARG A 101 -12.19 -9.10 -5.00
CA ARG A 101 -11.02 -8.27 -5.33
C ARG A 101 -10.79 -8.18 -6.84
N THR A 102 -11.01 -9.26 -7.58
CA THR A 102 -10.91 -9.28 -9.04
C THR A 102 -11.94 -8.32 -9.66
N MET A 103 -13.20 -8.37 -9.23
CA MET A 103 -14.22 -7.45 -9.72
C MET A 103 -13.88 -6.00 -9.34
N ALA A 104 -13.43 -5.75 -8.12
CA ALA A 104 -13.04 -4.42 -7.66
C ALA A 104 -11.90 -3.82 -8.51
N ILE A 105 -10.89 -4.63 -8.88
CA ILE A 105 -9.80 -4.12 -9.73
C ILE A 105 -10.27 -3.84 -11.15
N VAL A 106 -11.18 -4.63 -11.72
CA VAL A 106 -11.75 -4.36 -13.05
C VAL A 106 -12.45 -3.01 -13.05
N PHE A 107 -13.35 -2.76 -12.10
CA PHE A 107 -14.01 -1.45 -11.97
C PHE A 107 -13.02 -0.31 -11.75
N TYR A 108 -12.01 -0.53 -10.92
CA TYR A 108 -10.98 0.48 -10.68
C TYR A 108 -10.22 0.83 -11.96
N VAL A 109 -9.70 -0.17 -12.68
CA VAL A 109 -8.94 0.02 -13.93
C VAL A 109 -9.81 0.69 -14.98
N THR A 110 -11.06 0.24 -15.17
CA THR A 110 -11.99 0.87 -16.11
C THR A 110 -12.23 2.33 -15.76
N ASN A 111 -12.56 2.65 -14.51
CA ASN A 111 -12.80 4.04 -14.07
C ASN A 111 -11.59 4.96 -14.29
N TYR A 112 -10.37 4.43 -14.17
CA TYR A 112 -9.15 5.18 -14.44
C TYR A 112 -8.89 5.33 -15.95
N ALA A 113 -9.06 4.26 -16.73
CA ALA A 113 -8.85 4.27 -18.17
C ALA A 113 -9.87 5.16 -18.91
N THR A 114 -11.10 5.23 -18.38
CA THR A 114 -12.17 6.09 -18.92
C THR A 114 -12.28 7.42 -18.19
N LYS A 115 -11.33 7.75 -17.32
CA LYS A 115 -11.31 9.06 -16.67
C LYS A 115 -11.05 10.10 -17.76
N LEU A 116 -12.06 10.92 -18.04
CA LEU A 116 -11.89 12.05 -18.95
C LEU A 116 -10.74 12.92 -18.40
N GLU A 117 -9.70 13.12 -19.21
CA GLU A 117 -8.78 14.20 -18.98
C GLU A 117 -9.56 15.49 -19.23
N ASP A 118 -9.60 16.39 -18.23
CA ASP A 118 -10.15 17.73 -18.47
C ASP A 118 -9.36 18.31 -19.65
N PRO A 119 -10.01 18.73 -20.76
CA PRO A 119 -9.30 19.40 -21.82
C PRO A 119 -8.65 20.66 -21.22
N VAL A 120 -7.33 20.80 -21.44
CA VAL A 120 -6.54 21.97 -21.06
C VAL A 120 -7.11 23.23 -21.70
#